data_AF-A0AAW0J947-F1
#
_entry.id   AF-A0AAW0J947-F1
#
_cell.length_a   1.000
_cell.length_b   1.000
_cell.length_c   1.000
_cell.angle_alpha   90.00
_cell.angle_beta   90.00
_cell.angle_gamma   90.00
#
_symmetry.space_group_name_H-M   'P 1'
#
loop_
_entity.id
_entity.type
_entity.pdbx_description
1 polymer ?
#
loop_
_entity_poly.entity_id
_entity_poly.type
_entity_poly.pdbx_seq_one_letter_code
_entity_poly.pdbx_strand_id
1 'polypeptide(L)'
;MMNRPKDGGNLQVVAAEKPKHAAESNAIVEYTPPVYKEEEEDLEIKLRRIIDNVPVRVSNTSGSSAGSGSGDFHQYRQMRRKEQDRLARMDADYQIKKEVAEFNMRREERLKAAEERTAKKRAKRQKKRQRKKEKKIKVNSGAEEPQKEESSDDEGDSDIGEAEE
;
A
#
# COMPACT_ATOMS: atom_id res chain seq x y z
N MET A 1 -12.50 -49.24 5.54
CA MET A 1 -11.73 -48.57 6.61
C MET A 1 -11.65 -47.09 6.23
N MET A 2 -12.48 -46.27 6.86
CA MET A 2 -12.57 -44.82 6.64
C MET A 2 -11.49 -44.12 7.48
N ASN A 3 -10.69 -43.26 6.87
CA ASN A 3 -9.82 -42.32 7.58
C ASN A 3 -10.38 -40.90 7.42
N ARG A 4 -10.91 -40.36 8.51
CA ARG A 4 -11.35 -38.96 8.66
C ARG A 4 -10.26 -38.22 9.44
N PRO A 5 -9.71 -37.10 8.96
CA PRO A 5 -8.86 -36.26 9.81
C PRO A 5 -9.74 -35.60 10.88
N LYS A 6 -9.29 -35.67 12.13
CA LYS A 6 -9.97 -35.12 13.31
C LYS A 6 -9.70 -33.62 13.39
N ASP A 7 -10.74 -32.82 13.20
CA ASP A 7 -10.79 -31.45 13.66
C ASP A 7 -10.84 -31.46 15.20
N GLY A 8 -9.78 -30.96 15.83
CA GLY A 8 -9.67 -30.79 17.28
C GLY A 8 -9.26 -29.36 17.57
N GLY A 9 -10.23 -28.44 17.52
CA GLY A 9 -10.04 -27.07 17.96
C GLY A 9 -9.70 -27.03 19.45
N ASN A 10 -8.57 -26.41 19.78
CA ASN A 10 -8.29 -26.00 21.15
C ASN A 10 -8.47 -24.49 21.22
N LEU A 11 -9.72 -24.08 21.39
CA LEU A 11 -10.12 -22.71 21.68
C LEU A 11 -9.79 -22.46 23.16
N GLN A 12 -8.59 -21.98 23.44
CA GLN A 12 -8.20 -21.62 24.79
C GLN A 12 -8.89 -20.30 25.17
N VAL A 13 -10.00 -20.44 25.89
CA VAL A 13 -10.78 -19.35 26.48
C VAL A 13 -9.95 -18.79 27.64
N VAL A 14 -9.26 -17.67 27.44
CA VAL A 14 -8.57 -16.97 28.52
C VAL A 14 -9.62 -16.12 29.24
N ALA A 15 -9.97 -16.54 30.46
CA ALA A 15 -10.87 -15.83 31.35
C ALA A 15 -10.32 -14.42 31.67
N ALA A 16 -11.15 -13.40 31.45
CA ALA A 16 -10.82 -12.02 31.79
C ALA A 16 -11.01 -11.82 33.30
N GLU A 17 -9.91 -11.80 34.06
CA GLU A 17 -9.91 -11.29 35.43
C GLU A 17 -9.84 -9.76 35.41
N LYS A 18 -10.81 -9.12 36.07
CA LYS A 18 -10.85 -7.65 36.22
C LYS A 18 -9.79 -7.20 37.25
N PRO A 19 -8.99 -6.16 36.97
CA PRO A 19 -8.01 -5.67 37.92
C PRO A 19 -8.67 -4.91 39.07
N LYS A 20 -8.23 -5.22 40.30
CA LYS A 20 -8.49 -4.42 41.50
C LYS A 20 -7.62 -3.16 41.42
N HIS A 21 -8.23 -1.98 41.36
CA HIS A 21 -7.50 -0.72 41.47
C HIS A 21 -7.22 -0.41 42.95
N ALA A 22 -5.98 -0.63 43.38
CA ALA A 22 -5.39 0.06 44.51
C ALA A 22 -4.41 1.10 43.93
N ALA A 23 -4.66 2.36 44.24
CA ALA A 23 -3.88 3.49 43.79
C ALA A 23 -2.52 3.49 44.48
N GLU A 24 -1.44 3.63 43.69
CA GLU A 24 -0.21 4.33 44.05
C GLU A 24 0.63 4.51 42.77
N SER A 25 0.79 5.77 42.39
CA SER A 25 1.38 6.22 41.14
C SER A 25 2.89 6.07 41.12
N ASN A 26 3.41 5.14 40.32
CA ASN A 26 4.77 5.19 39.76
C ASN A 26 4.73 4.67 38.33
N ALA A 27 4.41 5.55 37.37
CA ALA A 27 4.34 5.24 35.96
C ALA A 27 5.76 5.07 35.37
N ILE A 28 6.37 3.91 35.59
CA ILE A 28 7.49 3.45 34.79
C ILE A 28 6.87 2.85 33.53
N VAL A 29 6.86 3.64 32.45
CA VAL A 29 6.55 3.14 31.11
C VAL A 29 7.67 2.17 30.76
N GLU A 30 7.40 0.86 30.82
CA GLU A 30 8.31 -0.14 30.27
C GLU A 30 8.48 0.14 28.78
N TYR A 31 9.63 0.70 28.44
CA TYR A 31 10.04 0.93 27.07
C TYR A 31 10.40 -0.42 26.47
N THR A 32 9.48 -1.00 25.71
CA THR A 32 9.82 -2.09 24.78
C THR A 32 10.50 -1.47 23.57
N PRO A 33 11.83 -1.67 23.38
CA PRO A 33 12.53 -1.12 22.24
C PRO A 33 11.96 -1.75 20.94
N PRO A 34 11.74 -0.95 19.89
CA PRO A 34 11.38 -1.47 18.59
C PRO A 34 12.48 -2.45 18.12
N VAL A 35 12.06 -3.66 17.77
CA VAL A 35 12.96 -4.69 17.24
C VAL A 35 13.27 -4.32 15.79
N TYR A 36 14.33 -3.54 15.59
CA TYR A 36 14.91 -3.29 14.28
C TYR A 36 15.64 -4.54 13.79
N LYS A 37 15.41 -4.91 12.53
CA LYS A 37 16.19 -5.93 11.82
C LYS A 37 17.14 -5.23 10.82
N GLU A 38 17.92 -4.24 11.25
CA GLU A 38 18.41 -3.18 10.34
C GLU A 38 19.77 -2.54 10.76
N GLU A 39 20.78 -3.33 11.15
CA GLU A 39 22.08 -2.79 11.60
C GLU A 39 22.88 -2.05 10.50
N GLU A 40 22.61 -2.34 9.22
CA GLU A 40 23.23 -1.63 8.09
C GLU A 40 22.49 -0.32 7.74
N GLU A 41 21.17 -0.26 7.97
CA GLU A 41 20.37 0.93 7.65
C GLU A 41 20.54 2.02 8.72
N ASP A 42 20.70 1.65 10.00
CA ASP A 42 20.92 2.60 11.09
C ASP A 42 22.20 3.44 10.93
N LEU A 43 23.28 2.82 10.43
CA LEU A 43 24.55 3.52 10.19
C LEU A 43 24.43 4.46 8.99
N GLU A 44 23.81 4.02 7.89
CA GLU A 44 23.60 4.84 6.70
C GLU A 44 22.68 6.02 7.01
N ILE A 45 21.60 5.81 7.76
CA ILE A 45 20.66 6.85 8.21
C ILE A 45 21.38 7.83 9.13
N LYS A 46 22.19 7.35 10.07
CA LYS A 46 22.96 8.21 10.99
C LYS A 46 24.02 9.01 10.24
N LEU A 47 24.72 8.40 9.27
CA LEU A 47 25.70 9.07 8.43
C LEU A 47 25.06 10.16 7.56
N ARG A 48 23.91 9.88 6.93
CA ARG A 48 23.12 10.88 6.22
C ARG A 48 22.72 12.03 7.13
N ARG A 49 22.19 11.72 8.31
CA ARG A 49 21.81 12.73 9.30
C ARG A 49 22.99 13.60 9.72
N ILE A 50 24.18 13.03 9.89
CA ILE A 50 25.40 13.78 10.21
C ILE A 50 25.80 14.67 9.05
N ILE A 51 25.83 14.15 7.81
CA ILE A 51 26.20 14.91 6.61
C ILE A 51 25.25 16.11 6.41
N ASP A 52 23.95 15.92 6.63
CA ASP A 52 22.94 16.94 6.35
C ASP A 52 22.81 17.98 7.48
N ASN A 53 22.99 17.58 8.74
CA ASN A 53 22.68 18.45 9.90
C ASN A 53 23.90 18.94 10.67
N VAL A 54 25.08 18.32 10.50
CA VAL A 54 26.29 18.75 11.21
C VAL A 54 27.07 19.72 10.32
N PRO A 55 27.32 20.96 10.77
CA PRO A 55 28.13 21.91 10.02
C PRO A 55 29.54 21.37 9.76
N VAL A 56 29.91 21.25 8.49
CA VAL A 56 31.25 20.82 8.08
C VAL A 56 32.22 21.98 8.29
N ARG A 57 33.13 21.84 9.27
CA ARG A 57 34.22 22.79 9.47
C ARG A 57 35.35 22.52 8.47
N VAL A 58 35.63 23.47 7.60
CA VAL A 58 36.78 23.43 6.68
C VAL A 58 37.93 24.22 7.30
N SER A 59 39.09 23.58 7.50
CA SER A 59 40.26 24.20 8.13
C SER A 59 41.23 24.89 7.17
N ASN A 60 41.15 24.59 5.87
CA ASN A 60 42.14 24.99 4.87
C ASN A 60 41.62 26.07 3.90
N THR A 61 40.83 27.02 4.41
CA THR A 61 40.26 28.11 3.61
C THR A 61 41.11 29.38 3.73
N SER A 62 41.58 29.87 2.59
CA SER A 62 42.18 31.20 2.47
C SER A 62 41.15 32.30 2.77
N GLY A 63 41.60 33.48 3.21
CA GLY A 63 40.73 34.61 3.53
C GLY A 63 39.90 35.07 2.31
N SER A 64 38.75 35.69 2.55
CA SER A 64 37.79 36.05 1.49
C SER A 64 38.32 37.04 0.45
N SER A 65 39.34 37.83 0.79
CA SER A 65 40.02 38.77 -0.10
C SER A 65 41.37 38.27 -0.61
N ALA A 66 41.77 37.03 -0.26
CA ALA A 66 42.99 36.44 -0.75
C ALA A 66 42.86 36.11 -2.25
N GLY A 67 43.95 36.28 -3.00
CA GLY A 67 44.00 35.91 -4.42
C GLY A 67 43.95 34.40 -4.64
N SER A 68 43.82 34.00 -5.91
CA SER A 68 43.78 32.59 -6.30
C SER A 68 45.14 31.91 -6.08
N GLY A 69 45.16 30.86 -5.27
CA GLY A 69 46.33 30.00 -5.04
C GLY A 69 46.49 28.95 -6.13
N SER A 70 47.69 28.36 -6.23
CA SER A 70 47.99 27.30 -7.20
C SER A 70 47.15 26.02 -7.01
N GLY A 71 46.61 25.81 -5.81
CA GLY A 71 45.74 24.66 -5.48
C GLY A 71 44.25 24.88 -5.75
N ASP A 72 43.81 26.12 -5.97
CA ASP A 72 42.39 26.47 -6.00
C ASP A 72 41.69 25.87 -7.23
N PHE A 73 42.41 25.80 -8.36
CA PHE A 73 41.92 25.14 -9.57
C PHE A 73 41.57 23.67 -9.32
N HIS A 74 42.42 22.94 -8.60
CA HIS A 74 42.17 21.54 -8.31
C HIS A 74 41.03 21.38 -7.30
N GLN A 75 40.91 22.25 -6.30
CA GLN A 75 39.76 22.24 -5.38
C GLN A 75 38.45 22.46 -6.14
N TYR A 76 38.37 23.47 -7.01
CA TYR A 76 37.20 23.72 -7.84
C TYR A 76 36.86 22.50 -8.72
N ARG A 77 37.85 21.90 -9.38
CA ARG A 77 37.65 20.72 -10.23
C ARG A 77 37.04 19.55 -9.45
N GLN A 78 37.54 19.28 -8.23
CA GLN A 78 37.01 18.20 -7.41
C GLN A 78 35.61 18.51 -6.87
N MET A 79 35.37 19.75 -6.42
CA MET A 79 34.05 20.18 -5.97
C MET A 79 33.01 20.13 -7.08
N ARG A 80 33.36 20.58 -8.30
CA ARG A 80 32.48 20.52 -9.46
C ARG A 80 32.10 19.09 -9.83
N ARG A 81 33.05 18.16 -9.81
CA ARG A 81 32.78 16.74 -10.05
C ARG A 81 31.82 16.16 -9.00
N LYS A 82 32.12 16.40 -7.72
CA LYS A 82 31.24 15.97 -6.62
C LYS A 82 29.81 16.51 -6.78
N GLU A 83 29.67 17.78 -7.19
CA GLU A 83 28.36 18.39 -7.39
C GLU A 83 27.63 17.85 -8.61
N GLN A 84 28.33 17.61 -9.72
CA GLN A 84 27.75 16.96 -10.89
C GLN A 84 27.27 15.54 -10.58
N ASP A 85 28.08 14.76 -9.84
CA ASP A 85 27.69 13.42 -9.40
C ASP A 85 26.48 13.46 -8.46
N ARG A 86 26.42 14.46 -7.57
CA ARG A 86 25.27 14.68 -6.67
C ARG A 86 23.99 14.95 -7.47
N LEU A 87 24.04 15.87 -8.44
CA LEU A 87 22.89 16.21 -9.29
C LEU A 87 22.45 14.99 -10.12
N ALA A 88 23.39 14.29 -10.74
CA ALA A 88 23.08 13.10 -11.54
C ALA A 88 22.38 12.00 -10.73
N ARG A 89 22.79 11.77 -9.47
CA ARG A 89 22.12 10.81 -8.57
C ARG A 89 20.70 11.26 -8.22
N MET A 90 20.51 12.54 -7.90
CA MET A 90 19.18 13.08 -7.60
C MET A 90 18.23 12.97 -8.79
N ASP A 91 18.72 13.26 -10.00
CA ASP A 91 17.94 13.14 -11.23
C ASP A 91 17.56 11.67 -11.50
N ALA A 92 18.50 10.73 -11.33
CA ALA A 92 18.23 9.30 -11.49
C ALA A 92 17.17 8.80 -10.48
N ASP A 93 17.30 9.15 -9.20
CA ASP A 93 16.33 8.81 -8.16
C ASP A 93 14.94 9.39 -8.47
N TYR A 94 14.89 10.61 -9.01
CA TYR A 94 13.64 11.25 -9.41
C TYR A 94 12.98 10.51 -10.58
N GLN A 95 13.73 10.13 -11.62
CA GLN A 95 13.18 9.37 -12.74
C GLN A 95 12.64 8.01 -12.29
N ILE A 96 13.39 7.29 -11.44
CA ILE A 96 12.92 6.00 -10.90
C ILE A 96 11.62 6.18 -10.13
N LYS A 97 11.53 7.18 -9.23
CA LYS A 97 10.30 7.46 -8.47
C LYS A 97 9.12 7.80 -9.39
N LYS A 98 9.37 8.59 -10.43
CA LYS A 98 8.37 8.97 -11.43
C LYS A 98 7.85 7.75 -12.19
N GLU A 99 8.74 6.90 -12.70
CA GLU A 99 8.38 5.68 -13.43
C GLU A 99 7.59 4.70 -12.56
N VAL A 100 8.00 4.51 -11.31
CA VAL A 100 7.28 3.66 -10.34
C VAL A 100 5.88 4.22 -10.05
N ALA A 101 5.76 5.53 -9.84
CA ALA A 101 4.47 6.17 -9.62
C ALA A 101 3.54 6.00 -10.84
N GLU A 102 4.05 6.25 -12.04
CA GLU A 102 3.28 6.06 -13.29
C GLU A 102 2.86 4.61 -13.50
N PHE A 103 3.75 3.65 -13.23
CA PHE A 103 3.44 2.23 -13.33
C PHE A 103 2.35 1.81 -12.35
N ASN A 104 2.44 2.25 -11.09
CA ASN A 104 1.45 1.95 -10.07
C ASN A 104 0.08 2.55 -10.42
N MET A 105 0.04 3.81 -10.88
CA MET A 105 -1.19 4.45 -11.35
C MET A 105 -1.84 3.66 -12.49
N ARG A 106 -1.08 3.30 -13.54
CA ARG A 106 -1.59 2.48 -14.66
C ARG A 106 -2.05 1.09 -14.23
N ARG A 107 -1.40 0.50 -13.22
CA ARG A 107 -1.81 -0.80 -12.66
C ARG A 107 -3.11 -0.68 -11.88
N GLU A 108 -3.24 0.33 -11.03
CA GLU A 108 -4.45 0.59 -10.26
C GLU A 108 -5.65 0.90 -11.15
N GLU A 109 -5.47 1.68 -12.21
CA GLU A 109 -6.52 1.97 -13.20
C GLU A 109 -7.04 0.70 -13.87
N ARG A 110 -6.15 -0.19 -14.31
CA ARG A 110 -6.54 -1.49 -14.90
C ARG A 110 -7.27 -2.38 -13.90
N LEU A 111 -6.80 -2.43 -12.64
CA LEU A 111 -7.47 -3.18 -11.59
C LEU A 111 -8.87 -2.61 -11.27
N LYS A 112 -8.99 -1.28 -11.13
CA LYS A 112 -10.28 -0.59 -10.92
C LYS A 112 -11.24 -0.87 -12.07
N ALA A 113 -10.80 -0.80 -13.33
CA ALA A 113 -11.65 -1.11 -14.49
C ALA A 113 -12.13 -2.58 -14.47
N ALA A 114 -11.27 -3.53 -14.11
CA ALA A 114 -11.65 -4.94 -13.96
C ALA A 114 -12.62 -5.15 -12.79
N GLU A 115 -12.38 -4.50 -11.65
CA GLU A 115 -13.26 -4.53 -10.49
C GLU A 115 -14.64 -3.94 -10.81
N GLU A 116 -14.72 -2.83 -11.55
CA GLU A 116 -15.98 -2.24 -11.99
C GLU A 116 -16.76 -3.17 -12.92
N ARG A 117 -16.08 -3.78 -13.92
CA ARG A 117 -16.70 -4.76 -14.82
C ARG A 117 -17.23 -5.97 -14.04
N THR A 118 -16.44 -6.50 -13.10
CA THR A 118 -16.85 -7.65 -12.29
C THR A 118 -17.93 -7.28 -11.26
N ALA A 119 -17.91 -6.09 -10.68
CA ALA A 119 -18.92 -5.57 -9.76
C ALA A 119 -20.27 -5.38 -10.47
N LYS A 120 -20.28 -4.79 -11.67
CA LYS A 120 -21.49 -4.67 -12.51
C LYS A 120 -22.08 -6.05 -12.82
N LYS A 121 -21.26 -7.01 -13.28
CA LYS A 121 -21.70 -8.39 -13.54
C LYS A 121 -22.20 -9.09 -12.26
N ARG A 122 -21.54 -8.89 -11.11
CA ARG A 122 -21.95 -9.42 -9.80
C ARG A 122 -23.28 -8.84 -9.33
N ALA A 123 -23.49 -7.53 -9.45
CA ALA A 123 -24.73 -6.84 -9.11
C ALA A 123 -25.91 -7.33 -9.97
N LYS A 124 -25.73 -7.46 -11.29
CA LYS A 124 -26.74 -8.07 -12.19
C LYS A 124 -27.13 -9.49 -11.72
N ARG A 125 -26.14 -10.33 -11.37
CA ARG A 125 -26.39 -11.70 -10.84
C ARG A 125 -27.10 -11.70 -9.49
N GLN A 126 -26.74 -10.79 -8.57
CA GLN A 126 -27.40 -10.67 -7.27
C GLN A 126 -28.87 -10.25 -7.41
N LYS A 127 -29.18 -9.25 -8.26
CA LYS A 127 -30.56 -8.83 -8.55
C LYS A 127 -31.39 -9.98 -9.16
N LYS A 128 -30.81 -10.75 -10.09
CA LYS A 128 -31.47 -11.96 -10.66
C LYS A 128 -31.71 -13.04 -9.59
N ARG A 129 -30.77 -13.26 -8.66
CA ARG A 129 -30.94 -14.20 -7.53
C ARG A 129 -32.02 -13.73 -6.54
N GLN A 130 -32.08 -12.43 -6.23
CA GLN A 130 -33.12 -11.86 -5.36
C GLN A 130 -34.51 -12.02 -5.98
N ARG A 131 -34.71 -11.62 -7.24
CA ARG A 131 -35.97 -11.82 -7.99
C ARG A 131 -36.42 -13.28 -8.01
N LYS A 132 -35.50 -14.23 -8.21
CA LYS A 132 -35.81 -15.67 -8.17
C LYS A 132 -36.24 -16.15 -6.76
N LYS A 133 -35.58 -15.65 -5.71
CA LYS A 133 -35.95 -15.96 -4.32
C LYS A 133 -37.34 -15.40 -3.99
N GLU A 134 -37.62 -14.15 -4.37
CA GLU A 134 -38.93 -13.50 -4.19
C GLU A 134 -40.04 -14.29 -4.89
N LYS A 135 -39.83 -14.69 -6.16
CA LYS A 135 -40.79 -15.56 -6.88
C LYS A 135 -41.03 -16.89 -6.16
N LYS A 136 -39.97 -17.55 -5.67
CA LYS A 136 -40.10 -18.83 -4.93
C LYS A 136 -40.86 -18.66 -3.61
N ILE A 137 -40.62 -17.56 -2.88
CA ILE A 137 -41.35 -17.25 -1.64
C ILE A 137 -42.84 -17.00 -1.95
N LYS A 138 -43.14 -16.22 -3.00
CA LYS A 138 -44.53 -15.92 -3.42
C LYS A 138 -45.32 -17.17 -3.83
N VAL A 139 -44.68 -18.14 -4.50
CA VAL A 139 -45.30 -19.43 -4.85
C VAL A 139 -45.54 -20.29 -3.60
N ASN A 140 -44.62 -20.27 -2.63
CA ASN A 140 -44.77 -21.04 -1.39
C ASN A 140 -45.74 -20.39 -0.37
N SER A 141 -46.09 -19.11 -0.51
CA SER A 141 -46.97 -18.38 0.42
C SER A 141 -48.46 -18.35 0.01
N GLY A 142 -48.90 -19.21 -0.91
CA GLY A 142 -50.32 -19.55 -1.07
C GLY A 142 -51.24 -18.45 -1.62
N ALA A 143 -50.89 -17.82 -2.74
CA ALA A 143 -51.84 -17.01 -3.52
C ALA A 143 -52.01 -17.64 -4.90
N GLU A 144 -52.96 -18.56 -5.03
CA GLU A 144 -53.45 -19.06 -6.32
C GLU A 144 -54.38 -18.03 -6.95
N GLU A 145 -53.98 -17.45 -8.08
CA GLU A 145 -54.89 -17.20 -9.21
C GLU A 145 -54.08 -17.19 -10.52
N PRO A 146 -54.55 -17.85 -11.60
CA PRO A 146 -53.83 -17.93 -12.86
C PRO A 146 -54.30 -16.81 -13.79
N GLN A 147 -53.53 -15.72 -13.89
CA GLN A 147 -53.65 -14.81 -15.03
C GLN A 147 -52.34 -14.76 -15.82
N LYS A 148 -52.48 -15.22 -17.07
CA LYS A 148 -51.65 -14.90 -18.22
C LYS A 148 -51.26 -13.43 -18.18
N GLU A 149 -49.98 -13.13 -18.04
CA GLU A 149 -49.40 -11.87 -18.47
C GLU A 149 -48.03 -12.18 -19.07
N GLU A 150 -47.99 -12.01 -20.38
CA GLU A 150 -46.85 -11.95 -21.26
C GLU A 150 -45.96 -10.77 -20.84
N SER A 151 -44.70 -11.01 -20.50
CA SER A 151 -43.72 -9.96 -20.21
C SER A 151 -42.32 -10.57 -20.35
N SER A 152 -41.82 -10.60 -21.59
CA SER A 152 -40.98 -9.56 -22.21
C SER A 152 -39.56 -9.51 -21.65
N ASP A 153 -38.62 -9.51 -22.60
CA ASP A 153 -37.16 -9.35 -22.50
C ASP A 153 -36.35 -10.57 -22.08
N ASP A 154 -36.34 -11.54 -22.99
CA ASP A 154 -35.10 -12.22 -23.39
C ASP A 154 -34.27 -11.28 -24.28
N GLU A 155 -33.72 -10.22 -23.68
CA GLU A 155 -32.69 -9.41 -24.34
C GLU A 155 -31.39 -10.20 -24.29
N GLY A 156 -31.13 -10.89 -25.40
CA GLY A 156 -29.84 -11.45 -25.75
C GLY A 156 -28.80 -10.35 -25.87
N ASP A 157 -28.12 -10.04 -24.78
CA ASP A 157 -26.94 -9.18 -24.80
C ASP A 157 -25.73 -10.02 -25.23
N SER A 158 -25.56 -10.09 -26.54
CA SER A 158 -24.31 -10.49 -27.20
C SER A 158 -23.20 -9.54 -26.76
N ASP A 159 -22.46 -9.92 -25.71
CA ASP A 159 -21.16 -9.36 -25.34
C ASP A 159 -20.16 -9.77 -26.43
N ILE A 160 -20.31 -9.17 -27.63
CA ILE A 160 -19.33 -9.19 -28.70
C ILE A 160 -18.05 -8.63 -28.11
N GLY A 161 -17.00 -9.47 -28.11
CA GLY A 161 -15.73 -9.13 -27.53
C GLY A 161 -15.09 -7.95 -28.25
N GLU A 162 -15.15 -6.77 -27.65
CA GLU A 162 -14.10 -5.77 -27.84
C GLU A 162 -12.90 -6.19 -26.99
N ALA A 163 -12.06 -7.02 -27.62
CA ALA A 163 -10.64 -7.00 -27.39
C ALA A 163 -10.07 -5.89 -28.28
N GLU A 164 -9.81 -4.73 -27.71
CA GLU A 164 -9.01 -3.68 -28.33
C GLU A 164 -7.85 -3.36 -27.39
N GLU A 165 -6.65 -3.59 -27.95
CA GLU A 165 -5.28 -3.11 -27.69
C GLU A 165 -4.86 -2.64 -26.28
#